data_AF-A0A1Y3V575-F1
#
_entry.id   AF-A0A1Y3V575-F1
#
_cell.length_a   1.000
_cell.length_b   1.000
_cell.length_c   1.000
_cell.angle_alpha   90.00
_cell.angle_beta   90.00
_cell.angle_gamma   90.00
#
_symmetry.space_group_name_H-M   'P 1'
#
loop_
_entity.id
_entity.type
_entity.pdbx_description
1 polymer ?
#
loop_
_entity_poly.entity_id
_entity_poly.type
_entity_poly.pdbx_seq_one_letter_code
_entity_poly.pdbx_strand_id
1 'polypeptide(L)'
;MMKDYTLEKRKYVIGAAAIVIVLIYVFRLFDLQIMTDDYKKNADSNAFLNKIQYPSRGAIYDRNGKLLVFNQPAYDITFVPREVTQLDTLDLCSALNITREQFDKRMKDVKNRWMNPGYSKYTHQVFMTQLSAEECGVFQEKLFKFPGFYIQRRTIRQYTYNSAGHLLGDIGEVSKKDIENDDYYIRGDYIGKQGIEKSYEKYLRGEKGVEILLRDAHGRIQGHYMDGQLDRSSVPGKNLTLGIDIDLQMLGERLLQHKIGAIVAIEPATGEILCMVSSPTFDPHLMIGRQRGKNHRLLQMDKRKPLLNRAIMGAYPPGSTFKTAQALTFLQEEIIHEDYPTFPCAHGFNHKGLHVGCHGHGSPLSLIPAIATSCNSYFCWGLYRMFGDKKYGSPQNAITVWKDHMVSQGFGYRLGTDLPGEQRGLIPNAKFYDKPYRGSWNGLTVISISIGQGEILATPLQIANLGATIANRGHFITPHIVKEIEDNELDSIYRNPRYPTIDREYYEMVVKGMRAAVDGSTGSATCRMAGAILPGVEVCGKTGTAQNRGKDHSVFMGFAPMDNPKIAIAVYVENGGFGATYGVPIGAMMMDQYLHGKLSPENEIRAEEFSNRVILYGDEER
;
A
#
# COMPACT_ATOMS: atom_id res chain seq x y z
N MET A 1 20.24 84.85 -49.81
CA MET A 1 19.30 85.14 -48.70
C MET A 1 18.20 84.09 -48.72
N MET A 2 17.93 83.49 -47.54
CA MET A 2 16.81 82.59 -47.15
C MET A 2 16.35 81.49 -48.13
N LYS A 3 16.64 80.22 -47.78
CA LYS A 3 15.90 79.06 -48.30
C LYS A 3 14.45 79.15 -47.84
N ASP A 4 13.54 79.27 -48.79
CA ASP A 4 12.11 79.32 -48.56
C ASP A 4 11.62 77.91 -48.17
N TYR A 5 11.41 77.68 -46.87
CA TYR A 5 10.84 76.43 -46.40
C TYR A 5 9.33 76.50 -46.62
N THR A 6 8.84 75.78 -47.63
CA THR A 6 7.41 75.57 -47.87
C THR A 6 6.80 74.74 -46.73
N LEU A 7 6.50 75.42 -45.61
CA LEU A 7 5.97 74.85 -44.37
C LEU A 7 4.54 74.31 -44.53
N GLU A 8 3.84 74.66 -45.61
CA GLU A 8 2.45 74.24 -45.85
C GLU A 8 2.27 72.72 -45.94
N LYS A 9 3.27 71.95 -46.39
CA LYS A 9 3.16 70.48 -46.47
C LYS A 9 3.28 69.78 -45.11
N ARG A 10 3.82 70.45 -44.07
CA ARG A 10 3.95 69.87 -42.72
C ARG A 10 2.60 69.67 -42.05
N LYS A 11 1.57 70.46 -42.41
CA LYS A 11 0.20 70.28 -41.86
C LYS A 11 -0.39 68.91 -42.20
N TYR A 12 -0.09 68.38 -43.39
CA TYR A 12 -0.53 67.04 -43.79
C TYR A 12 0.25 65.94 -43.08
N VAL A 13 1.54 66.14 -42.80
CA VAL A 13 2.36 65.18 -42.05
C VAL A 13 1.93 65.14 -40.58
N ILE A 14 1.68 66.29 -39.95
CA ILE A 14 1.18 66.38 -38.58
C ILE A 14 -0.24 65.83 -38.49
N GLY A 15 -1.10 66.15 -39.46
CA GLY A 15 -2.45 65.59 -39.55
C GLY A 15 -2.45 64.07 -39.72
N ALA A 16 -1.59 63.53 -40.59
CA ALA A 16 -1.44 62.08 -40.76
C ALA A 16 -0.93 61.41 -39.48
N ALA A 17 0.06 62.00 -38.80
CA ALA A 17 0.56 61.49 -37.53
C ALA A 17 -0.53 61.48 -36.45
N ALA A 18 -1.33 62.54 -36.35
CA ALA A 18 -2.46 62.60 -35.42
C ALA A 18 -3.52 61.54 -35.72
N ILE A 19 -3.87 61.34 -37.00
CA ILE A 19 -4.83 60.30 -37.43
C ILE A 19 -4.31 58.90 -37.09
N VAL A 20 -3.02 58.63 -37.33
CA VAL A 20 -2.41 57.34 -36.99
C VAL A 20 -2.45 57.09 -35.48
N ILE A 21 -2.17 58.10 -34.66
CA ILE A 21 -2.26 57.98 -33.19
C ILE A 21 -3.70 57.70 -32.76
N VAL A 22 -4.69 58.40 -33.32
CA VAL A 22 -6.11 58.15 -33.03
C VAL A 22 -6.50 56.74 -33.45
N LEU A 23 -6.08 56.26 -34.61
CA LEU A 23 -6.35 54.91 -35.07
C LEU A 23 -5.71 53.85 -34.15
N ILE A 24 -4.49 54.08 -33.67
CA ILE A 24 -3.85 53.20 -32.68
C ILE A 24 -4.68 53.15 -31.40
N TYR A 25 -5.16 54.29 -30.91
CA TYR A 25 -6.02 54.32 -29.72
C TYR A 25 -7.35 53.61 -29.94
N VAL A 26 -8.00 53.81 -31.09
CA VAL A 26 -9.26 53.11 -31.43
C VAL A 26 -9.04 51.61 -31.52
N PHE A 27 -7.96 51.17 -32.18
CA PHE A 27 -7.62 49.75 -32.25
C PHE A 27 -7.32 49.16 -30.88
N ARG A 28 -6.59 49.89 -30.03
CA ARG A 28 -6.31 49.47 -28.66
C ARG A 28 -7.57 49.40 -27.81
N LEU A 29 -8.50 50.32 -28.03
CA LEU A 29 -9.78 50.37 -27.30
C LEU A 29 -10.72 49.25 -27.77
N PHE A 30 -10.73 48.93 -29.06
CA PHE A 30 -11.43 47.77 -29.63
C PHE A 30 -10.86 46.45 -29.09
N ASP A 31 -9.54 46.30 -29.07
CA ASP A 31 -8.84 45.15 -28.49
C ASP A 31 -9.23 44.95 -27.01
N LEU A 32 -9.18 46.03 -26.22
CA LEU A 32 -9.56 46.02 -24.79
C LEU A 32 -11.06 45.77 -24.54
N GLN A 33 -11.96 46.15 -25.44
CA GLN A 33 -13.41 45.99 -25.24
C GLN A 33 -13.99 44.71 -25.85
N ILE A 34 -13.42 44.21 -26.95
CA ILE A 34 -14.01 43.10 -27.73
C ILE A 34 -13.11 41.85 -27.72
N MET A 35 -11.79 41.99 -27.73
CA MET A 35 -10.88 40.83 -27.73
C MET A 35 -10.44 40.41 -26.32
N THR A 36 -10.47 41.30 -25.34
CA THR A 36 -10.01 40.99 -23.98
C THR A 36 -11.18 40.86 -22.99
N ASP A 37 -11.50 39.63 -22.57
CA ASP A 37 -12.51 39.34 -21.55
C ASP A 37 -12.07 39.75 -20.12
N ASP A 38 -10.87 40.29 -19.94
CA ASP A 38 -10.26 40.49 -18.62
C ASP A 38 -11.04 41.46 -17.73
N TYR A 39 -11.63 42.52 -18.28
CA TYR A 39 -12.44 43.45 -17.48
C TYR A 39 -13.79 42.85 -17.07
N LYS A 40 -14.39 42.02 -17.93
CA LYS A 40 -15.63 41.29 -17.64
C LYS A 40 -15.36 40.22 -16.58
N LYS A 41 -14.29 39.43 -16.74
CA LYS A 41 -13.79 38.46 -15.75
C LYS A 41 -13.48 39.10 -14.39
N ASN A 42 -12.94 40.32 -14.35
CA ASN A 42 -12.66 41.04 -13.10
C ASN A 42 -13.92 41.60 -12.41
N ALA A 43 -14.92 42.05 -13.17
CA ALA A 43 -16.22 42.45 -12.64
C ALA A 43 -17.01 41.23 -12.15
N ASP A 44 -17.01 40.16 -12.93
CA ASP A 44 -17.60 38.85 -12.64
C ASP A 44 -16.95 38.20 -11.41
N SER A 45 -15.63 38.29 -11.26
CA SER A 45 -14.89 37.79 -10.09
C SER A 45 -15.30 38.48 -8.77
N ASN A 46 -15.80 39.71 -8.81
CA ASN A 46 -16.25 40.41 -7.61
C ASN A 46 -17.75 40.14 -7.31
N ALA A 47 -18.54 39.82 -8.34
CA ALA A 47 -19.96 39.53 -8.21
C ALA A 47 -20.26 38.05 -7.92
N PHE A 48 -19.42 37.12 -8.38
CA PHE A 48 -19.63 35.68 -8.21
C PHE A 48 -18.88 35.09 -7.02
N LEU A 49 -19.60 34.33 -6.21
CA LEU A 49 -19.07 33.42 -5.21
C LEU A 49 -19.25 31.99 -5.71
N ASN A 50 -18.13 31.34 -6.06
CA ASN A 50 -18.12 29.91 -6.37
C ASN A 50 -18.09 29.13 -5.05
N LYS A 51 -19.23 28.55 -4.67
CA LYS A 51 -19.34 27.69 -3.50
C LYS A 51 -19.18 26.24 -3.94
N ILE A 52 -18.06 25.63 -3.54
CA ILE A 52 -17.74 24.24 -3.86
C ILE A 52 -18.67 23.31 -3.10
N GLN A 53 -19.33 22.41 -3.83
CA GLN A 53 -20.03 21.26 -3.26
C GLN A 53 -19.08 20.06 -3.25
N TYR A 54 -18.74 19.58 -2.05
CA TYR A 54 -17.86 18.43 -1.91
C TYR A 54 -18.64 17.12 -2.12
N PRO A 55 -18.13 16.20 -2.95
CA PRO A 55 -18.72 14.89 -3.13
C PRO A 55 -18.55 14.05 -1.86
N SER A 56 -19.45 13.08 -1.67
CA SER A 56 -19.20 12.00 -0.72
C SER A 56 -18.16 11.07 -1.30
N ARG A 57 -17.17 10.69 -0.48
CA ARG A 57 -16.14 9.73 -0.87
C ARG A 57 -16.74 8.33 -1.04
N GLY A 58 -16.24 7.51 -1.95
CA GLY A 58 -16.71 6.12 -2.09
C GLY A 58 -16.56 5.32 -0.80
N ALA A 59 -17.53 4.48 -0.46
CA ALA A 59 -17.42 3.54 0.67
C ALA A 59 -16.55 2.34 0.29
N ILE A 60 -15.96 1.68 1.29
CA ILE A 60 -15.12 0.50 1.09
C ILE A 60 -15.73 -0.67 1.84
N TYR A 61 -15.92 -1.78 1.13
CA TYR A 61 -16.51 -3.02 1.63
C TYR A 61 -15.50 -4.16 1.57
N ASP A 62 -15.65 -5.14 2.46
CA ASP A 62 -14.94 -6.41 2.38
C ASP A 62 -15.58 -7.31 1.31
N ARG A 63 -14.95 -8.47 1.05
CA ARG A 63 -15.42 -9.40 0.01
C ARG A 63 -16.79 -10.02 0.28
N ASN A 64 -17.25 -9.96 1.53
CA ASN A 64 -18.52 -10.49 2.02
C ASN A 64 -19.59 -9.39 2.17
N GLY A 65 -19.30 -8.15 1.72
CA GLY A 65 -20.22 -7.00 1.78
C GLY A 65 -20.25 -6.27 3.14
N LYS A 66 -19.35 -6.57 4.07
CA LYS A 66 -19.22 -5.83 5.34
C LYS A 66 -18.58 -4.48 5.08
N LEU A 67 -19.20 -3.42 5.62
CA LEU A 67 -18.69 -2.06 5.48
C LEU A 67 -17.41 -1.87 6.31
N LEU A 68 -16.30 -1.54 5.66
CA LEU A 68 -15.00 -1.31 6.30
C LEU A 68 -14.74 0.16 6.57
N VAL A 69 -14.98 1.01 5.56
CA VAL A 69 -14.70 2.44 5.61
C VAL A 69 -15.86 3.21 5.02
N PHE A 70 -16.34 4.20 5.75
CA PHE A 70 -17.49 5.01 5.36
C PHE A 70 -17.32 6.46 5.78
N ASN A 71 -18.28 7.30 5.41
CA ASN A 71 -18.25 8.72 5.72
C ASN A 71 -19.27 9.04 6.79
N GLN A 72 -18.86 9.83 7.79
CA GLN A 72 -19.76 10.44 8.75
C GLN A 72 -19.84 11.95 8.49
N PRO A 73 -21.01 12.58 8.63
CA PRO A 73 -21.12 14.03 8.56
C PRO A 73 -20.20 14.71 9.57
N ALA A 74 -19.43 15.68 9.08
CA ALA A 74 -18.55 16.52 9.88
C ALA A 74 -18.70 17.98 9.45
N TYR A 75 -18.25 18.90 10.27
CA TYR A 75 -18.40 20.33 10.01
C TYR A 75 -17.08 21.05 10.19
N ASP A 76 -16.77 21.95 9.26
CA ASP A 76 -15.68 22.90 9.41
C ASP A 76 -16.25 24.28 9.74
N ILE A 77 -15.57 24.99 10.63
CA ILE A 77 -15.83 26.39 10.89
C ILE A 77 -14.86 27.19 10.04
N THR A 78 -15.40 28.02 9.15
CA THR A 78 -14.65 28.95 8.31
C THR A 78 -15.02 30.39 8.67
N PHE A 79 -14.19 31.35 8.28
CA PHE A 79 -14.49 32.76 8.46
C PHE A 79 -13.92 33.62 7.34
N VAL A 80 -14.57 34.75 7.05
CA VAL A 80 -14.07 35.78 6.13
C VAL A 80 -13.50 36.92 6.97
N PRO A 81 -12.17 37.14 7.00
CA PRO A 81 -11.56 38.09 7.93
C PRO A 81 -12.09 39.53 7.85
N ARG A 82 -12.57 39.98 6.67
CA ARG A 82 -13.17 41.31 6.50
C ARG A 82 -14.56 41.46 7.13
N GLU A 83 -15.29 40.37 7.25
CA GLU A 83 -16.67 40.36 7.76
C GLU A 83 -16.72 40.16 9.29
N VAL A 84 -15.62 39.75 9.90
CA VAL A 84 -15.53 39.61 11.36
C VAL A 84 -15.48 40.99 12.02
N THR A 85 -16.61 41.42 12.55
CA THR A 85 -16.78 42.68 13.29
C THR A 85 -17.22 42.41 14.73
N GLN A 86 -16.60 43.06 15.71
CA GLN A 86 -16.99 42.98 17.14
C GLN A 86 -17.06 41.54 17.69
N LEU A 87 -15.97 40.78 17.59
CA LEU A 87 -15.93 39.38 18.01
C LEU A 87 -15.82 39.22 19.54
N ASP A 88 -16.87 38.70 20.18
CA ASP A 88 -16.75 38.15 21.54
C ASP A 88 -15.97 36.83 21.49
N THR A 89 -14.67 36.95 21.78
CA THR A 89 -13.76 35.81 21.70
C THR A 89 -14.02 34.78 22.81
N LEU A 90 -14.54 35.20 23.98
CA LEU A 90 -14.80 34.29 25.10
C LEU A 90 -16.03 33.42 24.81
N ASP A 91 -17.12 34.00 24.31
CA ASP A 91 -18.32 33.23 23.92
C ASP A 91 -18.00 32.28 22.76
N LEU A 92 -17.20 32.71 21.78
CA LEU A 92 -16.77 31.83 20.67
C LEU A 92 -15.89 30.67 21.17
N CYS A 93 -14.96 30.94 22.08
CA CYS A 93 -14.11 29.90 22.69
C CYS A 93 -14.95 28.88 23.47
N SER A 94 -15.94 29.34 24.23
CA SER A 94 -16.89 28.48 24.93
C SER A 94 -17.75 27.64 23.96
N ALA A 95 -18.28 28.26 22.90
CA ALA A 95 -19.12 27.58 21.92
C ALA A 95 -18.37 26.50 21.13
N LEU A 96 -17.07 26.68 20.88
CA LEU A 96 -16.23 25.73 20.16
C LEU A 96 -15.40 24.82 21.06
N ASN A 97 -15.58 24.92 22.38
CA ASN A 97 -14.81 24.17 23.39
C ASN A 97 -13.28 24.28 23.18
N ILE A 98 -12.78 25.50 22.99
CA ILE A 98 -11.35 25.81 22.83
C ILE A 98 -10.89 26.83 23.87
N THR A 99 -9.60 26.82 24.19
CA THR A 99 -9.02 27.86 25.08
C THR A 99 -8.73 29.15 24.31
N ARG A 100 -8.53 30.24 25.05
CA ARG A 100 -8.12 31.52 24.44
C ARG A 100 -6.77 31.41 23.74
N GLU A 101 -5.79 30.73 24.32
CA GLU A 101 -4.48 30.56 23.63
C GLU A 101 -4.62 29.76 22.34
N GLN A 102 -5.49 28.75 22.36
CA GLN A 102 -5.83 27.95 21.20
C GLN A 102 -6.50 28.76 20.09
N PHE A 103 -7.36 29.72 20.43
CA PHE A 103 -7.96 30.66 19.48
C PHE A 103 -6.90 31.59 18.88
N ASP A 104 -6.10 32.25 19.73
CA ASP A 104 -5.10 33.23 19.28
C ASP A 104 -4.04 32.58 18.39
N LYS A 105 -3.62 31.36 18.73
CA LYS A 105 -2.72 30.55 17.90
C LYS A 105 -3.32 30.27 16.52
N ARG A 106 -4.57 29.79 16.45
CA ARG A 106 -5.24 29.51 15.17
C ARG A 106 -5.36 30.76 14.30
N MET A 107 -5.75 31.89 14.88
CA MET A 107 -5.84 33.15 14.15
C MET A 107 -4.47 33.60 13.62
N LYS A 108 -3.40 33.38 14.38
CA LYS A 108 -2.03 33.66 13.95
C LYS A 108 -1.60 32.74 12.80
N ASP A 109 -1.88 31.44 12.92
CA ASP A 109 -1.52 30.43 11.91
C ASP A 109 -2.25 30.68 10.58
N VAL A 110 -3.54 31.04 10.63
CA VAL A 110 -4.34 31.40 9.44
C VAL A 110 -3.79 32.65 8.74
N LYS A 111 -3.34 33.66 9.49
CA LYS A 111 -2.79 34.91 8.94
C LYS A 111 -1.33 34.78 8.46
N ASN A 112 -0.62 33.75 8.89
CA ASN A 112 0.78 33.53 8.53
C ASN A 112 0.87 33.10 7.07
N ARG A 113 1.33 33.98 6.17
CA ARG A 113 1.42 33.69 4.72
C ARG A 113 2.35 32.53 4.36
N TRP A 114 3.30 32.18 5.22
CA TRP A 114 4.14 31.01 4.99
C TRP A 114 3.36 29.70 5.22
N MET A 115 2.54 29.67 6.28
CA MET A 115 1.64 28.55 6.56
C MET A 115 0.38 28.60 5.69
N ASN A 116 -0.07 29.80 5.30
CA ASN A 116 -1.26 30.10 4.51
C ASN A 116 -0.98 31.05 3.32
N PRO A 117 -0.35 30.54 2.24
CA PRO A 117 -0.09 31.34 1.04
C PRO A 117 -1.37 31.86 0.36
N GLY A 118 -2.49 31.15 0.52
CA GLY A 118 -3.84 31.55 0.08
C GLY A 118 -4.50 32.63 0.96
N TYR A 119 -3.74 33.19 1.90
CA TYR A 119 -3.95 34.40 2.67
C TYR A 119 -4.83 35.49 2.02
N SER A 120 -6.16 35.48 2.18
CA SER A 120 -7.00 36.60 1.75
C SER A 120 -8.02 37.04 2.79
N LYS A 121 -8.15 38.36 2.96
CA LYS A 121 -9.13 38.97 3.85
C LYS A 121 -10.56 38.87 3.31
N TYR A 122 -10.72 38.56 2.02
CA TYR A 122 -11.99 38.61 1.29
C TYR A 122 -12.57 37.22 0.99
N THR A 123 -11.84 36.15 1.32
CA THR A 123 -12.24 34.77 1.03
C THR A 123 -12.34 33.97 2.32
N HIS A 124 -13.06 32.85 2.27
CA HIS A 124 -13.19 31.95 3.41
C HIS A 124 -11.84 31.39 3.82
N GLN A 125 -11.52 31.53 5.11
CA GLN A 125 -10.35 30.94 5.75
C GLN A 125 -10.84 29.88 6.74
N VAL A 126 -10.21 28.71 6.74
CA VAL A 126 -10.57 27.64 7.66
C VAL A 126 -10.08 28.00 9.06
N PHE A 127 -11.00 28.08 10.04
CA PHE A 127 -10.69 28.32 11.44
C PHE A 127 -10.52 27.01 12.22
N MET A 128 -11.46 26.08 12.06
CA MET A 128 -11.41 24.77 12.71
C MET A 128 -12.05 23.71 11.81
N THR A 129 -11.48 22.51 11.81
CA THR A 129 -11.94 21.41 10.94
C THR A 129 -12.50 20.24 11.74
N GLN A 130 -13.34 19.43 11.09
CA GLN A 130 -13.77 18.11 11.56
C GLN A 130 -14.50 18.12 12.91
N LEU A 131 -15.41 19.07 13.11
CA LEU A 131 -16.34 19.07 14.25
C LEU A 131 -17.41 17.99 14.05
N SER A 132 -17.79 17.32 15.14
CA SER A 132 -18.96 16.45 15.15
C SER A 132 -20.25 17.28 15.00
N ALA A 133 -21.37 16.59 14.69
CA ALA A 133 -22.68 17.25 14.66
C ALA A 133 -23.05 17.89 16.01
N GLU A 134 -22.68 17.24 17.12
CA GLU A 134 -22.93 17.73 18.48
C GLU A 134 -22.09 18.97 18.80
N GLU A 135 -20.79 18.95 18.50
CA GLU A 135 -19.88 20.09 18.69
C GLU A 135 -20.31 21.29 17.82
N CYS A 136 -20.72 21.01 16.57
CA CYS A 136 -21.18 22.06 15.67
C CYS A 136 -22.55 22.61 16.07
N GLY A 137 -23.44 21.80 16.68
CA GLY A 137 -24.77 22.22 17.09
C GLY A 137 -24.75 23.40 18.07
N VAL A 138 -23.88 23.33 19.09
CA VAL A 138 -23.71 24.42 20.08
C VAL A 138 -23.25 25.72 19.42
N PHE A 139 -22.34 25.63 18.44
CA PHE A 139 -21.89 26.79 17.69
C PHE A 139 -22.97 27.32 16.74
N GLN A 140 -23.73 26.43 16.09
CA GLN A 140 -24.78 26.79 15.15
C GLN A 140 -25.89 27.62 15.80
N GLU A 141 -26.30 27.29 17.03
CA GLU A 141 -27.30 28.06 17.80
C GLU A 141 -26.85 29.51 18.05
N LYS A 142 -25.54 29.73 18.21
CA LYS A 142 -24.95 31.05 18.46
C LYS A 142 -24.39 31.71 17.22
N LEU A 143 -24.49 31.11 16.02
CA LEU A 143 -23.83 31.58 14.81
C LEU A 143 -24.19 33.04 14.47
N PHE A 144 -25.43 33.46 14.75
CA PHE A 144 -25.90 34.83 14.54
C PHE A 144 -25.10 35.88 15.35
N LYS A 145 -24.44 35.49 16.44
CA LYS A 145 -23.57 36.36 17.26
C LYS A 145 -22.16 36.50 16.70
N PHE A 146 -21.78 35.69 15.70
CA PHE A 146 -20.44 35.68 15.15
C PHE A 146 -20.43 36.06 13.65
N PRO A 147 -20.73 37.33 13.30
CA PRO A 147 -20.64 37.81 11.92
C PRO A 147 -19.31 37.46 11.26
N GLY A 148 -19.37 36.99 10.02
CA GLY A 148 -18.20 36.57 9.25
C GLY A 148 -17.72 35.14 9.53
N PHE A 149 -18.33 34.39 10.46
CA PHE A 149 -18.11 32.95 10.63
C PHE A 149 -19.20 32.14 9.91
N TYR A 150 -18.81 30.99 9.37
CA TYR A 150 -19.64 30.14 8.55
C TYR A 150 -19.39 28.66 8.86
N ILE A 151 -20.46 27.86 8.81
CA ILE A 151 -20.39 26.41 8.94
C ILE A 151 -20.33 25.81 7.53
N GLN A 152 -19.28 25.05 7.26
CA GLN A 152 -19.13 24.30 6.02
C GLN A 152 -19.33 22.81 6.30
N ARG A 153 -20.30 22.21 5.60
CA ARG A 153 -20.54 20.77 5.68
C ARG A 153 -19.39 20.02 5.01
N ARG A 154 -18.87 19.02 5.70
CA ARG A 154 -17.81 18.12 5.26
C ARG A 154 -18.19 16.69 5.64
N THR A 155 -17.33 15.75 5.27
CA THR A 155 -17.39 14.39 5.77
C THR A 155 -16.06 14.02 6.36
N ILE A 156 -16.08 13.29 7.46
CA ILE A 156 -14.91 12.62 8.00
C ILE A 156 -14.98 11.12 7.68
N ARG A 157 -13.83 10.54 7.38
CA ARG A 157 -13.71 9.11 7.19
C ARG A 157 -13.81 8.38 8.52
N GLN A 158 -14.60 7.32 8.57
CA GLN A 158 -14.77 6.43 9.71
C GLN A 158 -14.44 5.00 9.30
N TYR A 159 -13.94 4.24 10.26
CA TYR A 159 -13.57 2.83 10.10
C TYR A 159 -14.50 2.01 10.98
N THR A 160 -15.04 0.91 10.47
CA THR A 160 -15.95 0.07 11.27
C THR A 160 -15.18 -0.79 12.27
N TYR A 161 -13.95 -1.17 11.92
CA TYR A 161 -13.11 -2.10 12.67
C TYR A 161 -11.79 -1.46 13.07
N ASN A 162 -11.23 -1.88 14.20
CA ASN A 162 -9.91 -1.46 14.69
C ASN A 162 -8.76 -2.30 14.08
N SER A 163 -8.87 -2.62 12.79
CA SER A 163 -8.00 -3.57 12.09
C SER A 163 -7.69 -3.07 10.67
N ALA A 164 -6.74 -3.69 9.96
CA ALA A 164 -6.37 -3.39 8.58
C ALA A 164 -5.80 -1.97 8.34
N GLY A 165 -5.17 -1.35 9.36
CA GLY A 165 -4.68 0.03 9.30
C GLY A 165 -3.72 0.32 8.12
N HIS A 166 -2.75 -0.56 7.86
CA HIS A 166 -1.81 -0.38 6.73
C HIS A 166 -2.46 -0.57 5.36
N LEU A 167 -3.49 -1.42 5.30
CA LEU A 167 -4.16 -1.80 4.08
C LEU A 167 -5.15 -0.74 3.66
N LEU A 168 -6.10 -0.39 4.55
CA LEU A 168 -7.11 0.62 4.27
C LEU A 168 -6.43 1.99 4.10
N GLY A 169 -5.41 2.26 4.90
CA GLY A 169 -4.71 3.54 4.91
C GLY A 169 -5.54 4.64 5.56
N ASP A 170 -5.06 5.88 5.43
CA ASP A 170 -5.66 7.06 6.03
C ASP A 170 -5.74 8.22 5.06
N ILE A 171 -6.58 9.20 5.39
CA ILE A 171 -6.65 10.49 4.72
C ILE A 171 -5.92 11.57 5.51
N GLY A 172 -5.38 12.57 4.81
CA GLY A 172 -4.76 13.73 5.43
C GLY A 172 -4.87 14.96 4.54
N GLU A 173 -4.64 16.14 5.11
CA GLU A 173 -4.72 17.39 4.36
C GLU A 173 -3.73 17.38 3.19
N VAL A 174 -4.15 17.95 2.07
CA VAL A 174 -3.31 18.10 0.87
C VAL A 174 -2.11 19.00 1.17
N SER A 175 -0.95 18.59 0.70
CA SER A 175 0.25 19.41 0.72
C SER A 175 0.29 20.33 -0.49
N LYS A 176 1.19 21.33 -0.47
CA LYS A 176 1.41 22.20 -1.65
C LYS A 176 1.77 21.37 -2.91
N LYS A 177 2.55 20.31 -2.72
CA LYS A 177 2.93 19.39 -3.80
C LYS A 177 1.72 18.62 -4.34
N ASP A 178 0.77 18.24 -3.48
CA ASP A 178 -0.44 17.53 -3.92
C ASP A 178 -1.31 18.45 -4.80
N ILE A 179 -1.44 19.72 -4.42
CA ILE A 179 -2.17 20.75 -5.20
C ILE A 179 -1.48 21.03 -6.54
N GLU A 180 -0.14 21.13 -6.55
CA GLU A 180 0.62 21.35 -7.79
C GLU A 180 0.56 20.16 -8.77
N ASN A 181 0.31 18.95 -8.27
CA ASN A 181 0.23 17.74 -9.10
C ASN A 181 -1.18 17.48 -9.63
N ASP A 182 -2.22 18.01 -8.98
CA ASP A 182 -3.61 17.72 -9.31
C ASP A 182 -4.52 18.91 -8.94
N ASP A 183 -4.95 19.63 -9.98
CA ASP A 183 -5.80 20.82 -9.89
C ASP A 183 -7.17 20.54 -9.24
N TYR A 184 -7.54 19.28 -9.04
CA TYR A 184 -8.70 18.89 -8.25
C TYR A 184 -8.63 19.45 -6.82
N TYR A 185 -7.43 19.47 -6.22
CA TYR A 185 -7.28 19.82 -4.81
C TYR A 185 -7.04 21.31 -4.60
N ILE A 186 -7.67 21.84 -3.58
CA ILE A 186 -7.35 23.14 -3.00
C ILE A 186 -6.93 22.93 -1.54
N ARG A 187 -6.25 23.93 -0.98
CA ARG A 187 -5.85 23.92 0.43
C ARG A 187 -7.06 23.63 1.34
N GLY A 188 -6.86 22.78 2.35
CA GLY A 188 -7.91 22.33 3.27
C GLY A 188 -8.65 21.09 2.79
N ASP A 189 -8.41 20.62 1.56
CA ASP A 189 -8.90 19.33 1.11
C ASP A 189 -8.12 18.18 1.71
N TYR A 190 -8.74 17.00 1.68
CA TYR A 190 -8.16 15.76 2.15
C TYR A 190 -7.89 14.82 0.98
N ILE A 191 -6.75 14.14 1.05
CA ILE A 191 -6.29 13.14 0.09
C ILE A 191 -5.80 11.90 0.85
N GLY A 192 -5.98 10.73 0.27
CA GLY A 192 -5.44 9.46 0.75
C GLY A 192 -3.92 9.52 0.83
N LYS A 193 -3.37 9.25 2.01
CA LYS A 193 -1.93 9.32 2.29
C LYS A 193 -1.26 7.95 2.25
N GLN A 194 -2.01 6.89 2.52
CA GLN A 194 -1.52 5.51 2.59
C GLN A 194 -2.59 4.52 2.10
N GLY A 195 -2.20 3.25 1.97
CA GLY A 195 -3.12 2.15 1.70
C GLY A 195 -3.98 2.32 0.43
N ILE A 196 -5.16 1.72 0.47
CA ILE A 196 -6.18 1.79 -0.59
C ILE A 196 -6.70 3.20 -0.78
N GLU A 197 -6.86 3.98 0.29
CA GLU A 197 -7.23 5.41 0.20
C GLU A 197 -6.31 6.17 -0.76
N LYS A 198 -5.00 5.89 -0.75
CA LYS A 198 -4.04 6.51 -1.67
C LYS A 198 -4.04 5.89 -3.06
N SER A 199 -4.04 4.56 -3.17
CA SER A 199 -3.96 3.88 -4.48
C SER A 199 -5.18 4.17 -5.35
N TYR A 200 -6.37 4.20 -4.75
CA TYR A 200 -7.64 4.36 -5.45
C TYR A 200 -8.26 5.75 -5.23
N GLU A 201 -7.44 6.75 -4.84
CA GLU A 201 -7.86 8.13 -4.58
C GLU A 201 -8.78 8.69 -5.68
N LYS A 202 -8.41 8.48 -6.95
CA LYS A 202 -9.14 9.02 -8.09
C LYS A 202 -10.56 8.46 -8.22
N TYR A 203 -10.77 7.22 -7.82
CA TYR A 203 -12.09 6.59 -7.81
C TYR A 203 -12.87 6.99 -6.56
N LEU A 204 -12.20 6.98 -5.40
CA LEU A 204 -12.81 7.28 -4.11
C LEU A 204 -13.24 8.74 -3.97
N ARG A 205 -12.54 9.70 -4.58
CA ARG A 205 -12.74 11.13 -4.29
C ARG A 205 -13.98 11.76 -4.90
N GLY A 206 -14.57 11.16 -5.93
CA GLY A 206 -15.70 11.75 -6.67
C GLY A 206 -15.33 13.03 -7.42
N GLU A 207 -16.35 13.75 -7.88
CA GLU A 207 -16.18 15.02 -8.59
C GLU A 207 -16.83 16.18 -7.83
N LYS A 208 -16.13 17.30 -7.73
CA LYS A 208 -16.63 18.50 -7.05
C LYS A 208 -17.71 19.17 -7.89
N GLY A 209 -18.81 19.51 -7.21
CA GLY A 209 -19.80 20.42 -7.73
C GLY A 209 -19.43 21.88 -7.46
N VAL A 210 -20.12 22.79 -8.11
CA VAL A 210 -20.00 24.23 -7.89
C VAL A 210 -21.38 24.88 -7.98
N GLU A 211 -21.73 25.65 -6.94
CA GLU A 211 -22.83 26.61 -6.98
C GLU A 211 -22.23 27.99 -7.24
N ILE A 212 -22.73 28.71 -8.25
CA ILE A 212 -22.30 30.07 -8.56
C ILE A 212 -23.31 31.03 -7.96
N LEU A 213 -22.92 31.75 -6.91
CA LEU A 213 -23.80 32.63 -6.16
C LEU A 213 -23.48 34.10 -6.45
N LEU A 214 -24.50 34.95 -6.60
CA LEU A 214 -24.36 36.39 -6.77
C LEU A 214 -24.21 37.09 -5.41
N ARG A 215 -23.25 38.01 -5.30
CA ARG A 215 -23.05 38.87 -4.12
C ARG A 215 -23.35 40.34 -4.44
N ASP A 216 -23.99 41.04 -3.51
CA ASP A 216 -24.12 42.50 -3.57
C ASP A 216 -22.80 43.19 -3.16
N ALA A 217 -22.73 44.52 -3.30
CA ALA A 217 -21.58 45.32 -2.90
C ALA A 217 -21.24 45.24 -1.39
N HIS A 218 -22.15 44.71 -0.57
CA HIS A 218 -21.99 44.47 0.86
C HIS A 218 -21.65 42.99 1.18
N GLY A 219 -21.49 42.14 0.16
CA GLY A 219 -21.12 40.72 0.28
C GLY A 219 -22.29 39.76 0.52
N ARG A 220 -23.54 40.24 0.53
CA ARG A 220 -24.73 39.42 0.80
C ARG A 220 -25.11 38.60 -0.44
N ILE A 221 -25.39 37.32 -0.25
CA ILE A 221 -25.85 36.41 -1.31
C ILE A 221 -27.24 36.87 -1.77
N GLN A 222 -27.38 37.23 -3.05
CA GLN A 222 -28.63 37.64 -3.68
C GLN A 222 -29.38 36.48 -4.34
N GLY A 223 -28.68 35.37 -4.61
CA GLY A 223 -29.24 34.19 -5.25
C GLY A 223 -28.20 33.43 -6.08
N HIS A 224 -28.67 32.46 -6.86
CA HIS A 224 -27.85 31.74 -7.82
C HIS A 224 -27.68 32.57 -9.10
N TYR A 225 -26.49 32.52 -9.71
CA TYR A 225 -26.24 33.17 -10.98
C TYR A 225 -26.99 32.45 -12.10
N MET A 226 -27.69 33.22 -12.95
CA MET A 226 -28.55 32.68 -14.01
C MET A 226 -29.52 31.60 -13.51
N ASP A 227 -30.10 31.79 -12.32
CA ASP A 227 -31.03 30.84 -11.68
C ASP A 227 -30.46 29.40 -11.57
N GLY A 228 -29.13 29.27 -11.43
CA GLY A 228 -28.45 27.99 -11.24
C GLY A 228 -28.17 27.21 -12.54
N GLN A 229 -28.40 27.78 -13.72
CA GLN A 229 -28.11 27.11 -15.00
C GLN A 229 -26.63 26.71 -15.18
N LEU A 230 -25.72 27.39 -14.49
CA LEU A 230 -24.29 27.10 -14.50
C LEU A 230 -23.82 26.32 -13.26
N ASP A 231 -24.74 25.96 -12.38
CA ASP A 231 -24.43 25.13 -11.22
C ASP A 231 -24.20 23.68 -11.67
N ARG A 232 -23.21 23.05 -11.05
CA ARG A 232 -22.91 21.63 -11.27
C ARG A 232 -23.02 20.90 -9.95
N SER A 233 -23.85 19.88 -9.88
CA SER A 233 -23.92 19.00 -8.71
C SER A 233 -22.63 18.19 -8.56
N SER A 234 -22.27 17.85 -7.34
CA SER A 234 -21.16 16.92 -7.08
C SER A 234 -21.53 15.49 -7.46
N VAL A 235 -20.54 14.73 -7.93
CA VAL A 235 -20.69 13.29 -8.22
C VAL A 235 -20.00 12.50 -7.12
N PRO A 236 -20.71 11.61 -6.40
CA PRO A 236 -20.09 10.77 -5.38
C PRO A 236 -18.92 9.94 -5.93
N GLY A 237 -17.96 9.65 -5.07
CA GLY A 237 -16.90 8.70 -5.39
C GLY A 237 -17.42 7.28 -5.49
N LYS A 238 -16.71 6.47 -6.26
CA LYS A 238 -17.06 5.07 -6.52
C LYS A 238 -16.76 4.19 -5.32
N ASN A 239 -17.70 3.31 -4.99
CA ASN A 239 -17.52 2.30 -3.96
C ASN A 239 -16.49 1.24 -4.40
N LEU A 240 -15.76 0.69 -3.43
CA LEU A 240 -14.79 -0.39 -3.65
C LEU A 240 -15.20 -1.63 -2.86
N THR A 241 -15.11 -2.79 -3.50
CA THR A 241 -15.16 -4.09 -2.83
C THR A 241 -13.76 -4.67 -2.80
N LEU A 242 -13.25 -5.01 -1.63
CA LEU A 242 -11.93 -5.60 -1.45
C LEU A 242 -12.01 -7.14 -1.54
N GLY A 243 -10.90 -7.79 -1.89
CA GLY A 243 -10.70 -9.24 -1.73
C GLY A 243 -10.50 -9.65 -0.27
N ILE A 244 -10.39 -8.69 0.64
CA ILE A 244 -10.16 -8.91 2.06
C ILE A 244 -11.37 -9.52 2.74
N ASP A 245 -11.11 -10.51 3.57
CA ASP A 245 -12.03 -10.99 4.60
C ASP A 245 -11.63 -10.36 5.95
N ILE A 246 -12.50 -9.51 6.50
CA ILE A 246 -12.17 -8.76 7.72
C ILE A 246 -12.04 -9.66 8.95
N ASP A 247 -12.77 -10.76 9.02
CA ASP A 247 -12.68 -11.68 10.15
C ASP A 247 -11.35 -12.44 10.09
N LEU A 248 -10.89 -12.81 8.89
CA LEU A 248 -9.57 -13.41 8.66
C LEU A 248 -8.44 -12.42 8.98
N GLN A 249 -8.59 -11.16 8.58
CA GLN A 249 -7.65 -10.09 8.88
C GLN A 249 -7.50 -9.88 10.40
N MET A 250 -8.61 -9.79 11.12
CA MET A 250 -8.62 -9.64 12.58
C MET A 250 -8.02 -10.87 13.28
N LEU A 251 -8.29 -12.09 12.80
CA LEU A 251 -7.62 -13.29 13.31
C LEU A 251 -6.11 -13.20 13.13
N GLY A 252 -5.63 -12.82 11.95
CA GLY A 252 -4.20 -12.73 11.67
C GLY A 252 -3.50 -11.67 12.54
N GLU A 253 -4.13 -10.51 12.75
CA GLU A 253 -3.63 -9.47 13.66
C GLU A 253 -3.60 -9.94 15.12
N ARG A 254 -4.66 -10.64 15.56
CA ARG A 254 -4.74 -11.28 16.88
C ARG A 254 -3.61 -12.31 17.08
N LEU A 255 -3.38 -13.18 16.11
CA LEU A 255 -2.33 -14.20 16.15
C LEU A 255 -0.92 -13.61 16.15
N LEU A 256 -0.71 -12.43 15.57
CA LEU A 256 0.57 -11.70 15.60
C LEU A 256 0.69 -10.68 16.74
N GLN A 257 -0.27 -10.64 17.66
CA GLN A 257 -0.16 -9.81 18.84
C GLN A 257 1.13 -10.14 19.61
N HIS A 258 1.84 -9.13 20.11
CA HIS A 258 3.15 -9.25 20.78
C HIS A 258 4.28 -9.88 19.94
N LYS A 259 4.11 -9.98 18.62
CA LYS A 259 5.08 -10.53 17.68
C LYS A 259 5.31 -9.55 16.54
N ILE A 260 6.54 -9.47 16.03
CA ILE A 260 6.90 -8.64 14.89
C ILE A 260 6.90 -9.55 13.67
N GLY A 261 6.25 -9.13 12.58
CA GLY A 261 6.11 -10.00 11.42
C GLY A 261 5.04 -9.55 10.44
N ALA A 262 4.68 -10.45 9.53
CA ALA A 262 3.64 -10.24 8.55
C ALA A 262 2.96 -11.54 8.15
N ILE A 263 1.72 -11.45 7.70
CA ILE A 263 0.97 -12.54 7.10
C ILE A 263 0.36 -12.04 5.79
N VAL A 264 0.44 -12.85 4.75
CA VAL A 264 -0.23 -12.57 3.48
C VAL A 264 -0.96 -13.84 3.04
N ALA A 265 -2.26 -13.74 2.81
CA ALA A 265 -3.08 -14.80 2.24
C ALA A 265 -3.65 -14.34 0.89
N ILE A 266 -3.58 -15.20 -0.12
CA ILE A 266 -3.99 -14.94 -1.50
C ILE A 266 -4.92 -16.08 -1.93
N GLU A 267 -6.01 -15.75 -2.59
CA GLU A 267 -6.84 -16.72 -3.31
C GLU A 267 -6.15 -17.06 -4.65
N PRO A 268 -5.66 -18.30 -4.85
CA PRO A 268 -4.82 -18.60 -6.01
C PRO A 268 -5.51 -18.38 -7.35
N ALA A 269 -6.81 -18.69 -7.43
CA ALA A 269 -7.58 -18.63 -8.67
C ALA A 269 -7.75 -17.21 -9.23
N THR A 270 -7.74 -16.19 -8.36
CA THR A 270 -8.06 -14.80 -8.72
C THR A 270 -6.89 -13.84 -8.47
N GLY A 271 -5.95 -14.19 -7.58
CA GLY A 271 -4.94 -13.25 -7.11
C GLY A 271 -5.47 -12.25 -6.08
N GLU A 272 -6.74 -12.38 -5.66
CA GLU A 272 -7.29 -11.55 -4.58
C GLU A 272 -6.52 -11.81 -3.28
N ILE A 273 -6.09 -10.74 -2.62
CA ILE A 273 -5.49 -10.81 -1.30
C ILE A 273 -6.61 -10.89 -0.27
N LEU A 274 -6.69 -12.04 0.40
CA LEU A 274 -7.70 -12.37 1.41
C LEU A 274 -7.39 -11.73 2.76
N CYS A 275 -6.10 -11.55 3.05
CA CYS A 275 -5.61 -10.96 4.28
C CYS A 275 -4.16 -10.45 4.08
N MET A 276 -3.84 -9.28 4.64
CA MET A 276 -2.50 -8.73 4.69
C MET A 276 -2.24 -8.08 6.04
N VAL A 277 -1.56 -8.80 6.92
CA VAL A 277 -1.20 -8.35 8.27
C VAL A 277 0.23 -7.87 8.30
N SER A 278 0.46 -6.75 8.97
CA SER A 278 1.78 -6.30 9.40
C SER A 278 1.74 -6.04 10.90
N SER A 279 2.66 -6.65 11.65
CA SER A 279 2.75 -6.50 13.10
C SER A 279 4.12 -5.96 13.51
N PRO A 280 4.18 -5.01 14.45
CA PRO A 280 3.05 -4.37 15.15
C PRO A 280 2.20 -3.51 14.22
N THR A 281 0.89 -3.52 14.47
CA THR A 281 -0.10 -2.69 13.77
C THR A 281 -0.54 -1.50 14.61
N PHE A 282 -1.44 -0.67 14.06
CA PHE A 282 -2.09 0.44 14.73
C PHE A 282 -3.59 0.44 14.43
N ASP A 283 -4.37 0.98 15.37
CA ASP A 283 -5.80 1.20 15.16
C ASP A 283 -6.03 2.35 14.15
N PRO A 284 -6.72 2.11 13.01
CA PRO A 284 -7.00 3.16 12.02
C PRO A 284 -7.76 4.36 12.59
N HIS A 285 -8.53 4.21 13.68
CA HIS A 285 -9.20 5.33 14.36
C HIS A 285 -8.21 6.35 14.94
N LEU A 286 -6.96 5.97 15.19
CA LEU A 286 -5.93 6.92 15.62
C LEU A 286 -5.46 7.84 14.48
N MET A 287 -5.73 7.46 13.24
CA MET A 287 -5.29 8.15 12.03
C MET A 287 -6.38 9.02 11.40
N ILE A 288 -7.48 9.26 12.12
CA ILE A 288 -8.54 10.18 11.72
C ILE A 288 -8.56 11.45 12.57
N GLY A 289 -9.22 12.48 12.05
CA GLY A 289 -9.57 13.66 12.82
C GLY A 289 -8.39 14.57 13.21
N ARG A 290 -8.68 15.47 14.13
CA ARG A 290 -7.75 16.51 14.62
C ARG A 290 -6.51 15.95 15.32
N GLN A 291 -6.59 14.74 15.88
CA GLN A 291 -5.47 14.11 16.61
C GLN A 291 -4.53 13.32 15.70
N ARG A 292 -4.86 13.10 14.42
CA ARG A 292 -4.05 12.35 13.45
C ARG A 292 -2.58 12.77 13.51
N GLY A 293 -2.27 14.06 13.42
CA GLY A 293 -0.89 14.55 13.37
C GLY A 293 -0.07 14.20 14.62
N LYS A 294 -0.70 14.24 15.81
CA LYS A 294 -0.08 13.85 17.07
C LYS A 294 0.12 12.33 17.14
N ASN A 295 -0.91 11.56 16.80
CA ASN A 295 -0.88 10.10 16.83
C ASN A 295 0.13 9.53 15.83
N HIS A 296 0.18 10.09 14.61
CA HIS A 296 1.17 9.72 13.60
C HIS A 296 2.59 9.94 14.10
N ARG A 297 2.86 11.07 14.78
CA ARG A 297 4.19 11.33 15.37
C ARG A 297 4.54 10.32 16.47
N LEU A 298 3.58 9.94 17.32
CA LEU A 298 3.80 8.91 18.35
C LEU A 298 4.12 7.55 17.72
N LEU A 299 3.36 7.14 16.70
CA LEU A 299 3.59 5.89 15.97
C LEU A 299 4.93 5.90 15.21
N GLN A 300 5.34 7.05 14.67
CA GLN A 300 6.63 7.23 14.01
C GLN A 300 7.81 7.11 14.97
N MET A 301 7.63 7.54 16.23
CA MET A 301 8.64 7.45 17.28
C MET A 301 8.71 6.08 17.96
N ASP A 302 7.71 5.20 17.76
CA ASP A 302 7.75 3.83 18.30
C ASP A 302 8.88 3.04 17.62
N LYS A 303 9.81 2.54 18.44
CA LYS A 303 10.99 1.77 18.02
C LYS A 303 10.63 0.51 17.24
N ARG A 304 9.44 -0.06 17.46
CA ARG A 304 8.95 -1.27 16.76
C ARG A 304 8.39 -0.97 15.37
N LYS A 305 8.39 0.30 14.94
CA LYS A 305 8.00 0.75 13.59
C LYS A 305 6.60 0.24 13.18
N PRO A 306 5.54 0.59 13.94
CA PRO A 306 4.17 0.16 13.63
C PRO A 306 3.62 0.74 12.33
N LEU A 307 4.20 1.82 11.79
CA LEU A 307 3.79 2.39 10.49
C LEU A 307 4.37 1.63 9.28
N LEU A 308 5.34 0.73 9.49
CA LEU A 308 5.94 -0.05 8.41
C LEU A 308 5.00 -1.19 8.01
N ASN A 309 4.59 -1.23 6.74
CA ASN A 309 3.89 -2.38 6.18
C ASN A 309 4.91 -3.49 5.82
N ARG A 310 5.19 -4.39 6.76
CA ARG A 310 6.17 -5.47 6.59
C ARG A 310 5.80 -6.47 5.50
N ALA A 311 4.51 -6.61 5.17
CA ALA A 311 4.05 -7.55 4.15
C ALA A 311 4.60 -7.22 2.74
N ILE A 312 4.74 -5.93 2.43
CA ILE A 312 5.21 -5.46 1.11
C ILE A 312 6.51 -4.66 1.17
N MET A 313 6.86 -4.11 2.34
CA MET A 313 8.07 -3.28 2.53
C MET A 313 9.19 -4.02 3.26
N GLY A 314 8.88 -5.08 3.99
CA GLY A 314 9.87 -5.89 4.67
C GLY A 314 10.56 -6.82 3.67
N ALA A 315 11.85 -6.60 3.43
CA ALA A 315 12.67 -7.45 2.57
C ALA A 315 13.55 -8.32 3.46
N TYR A 316 13.25 -9.61 3.51
CA TYR A 316 13.89 -10.54 4.43
C TYR A 316 14.44 -11.75 3.68
N PRO A 317 15.44 -12.47 4.24
CA PRO A 317 15.82 -13.75 3.68
C PRO A 317 14.62 -14.72 3.70
N PRO A 318 14.18 -15.25 2.55
CA PRO A 318 13.04 -16.18 2.50
C PRO A 318 13.33 -17.53 3.17
N GLY A 319 14.61 -17.85 3.38
CA GLY A 319 15.06 -19.11 3.96
C GLY A 319 14.54 -20.30 3.18
N SER A 320 14.23 -21.40 3.89
CA SER A 320 13.87 -22.67 3.25
C SER A 320 12.56 -22.67 2.44
N THR A 321 11.75 -21.60 2.48
CA THR A 321 10.61 -21.46 1.54
C THR A 321 11.09 -21.36 0.09
N PHE A 322 12.23 -20.69 -0.13
CA PHE A 322 12.85 -20.45 -1.43
C PHE A 322 13.31 -21.72 -2.14
N LYS A 323 13.55 -22.80 -1.40
CA LYS A 323 13.94 -24.11 -1.95
C LYS A 323 12.92 -24.67 -2.93
N THR A 324 11.65 -24.31 -2.79
CA THR A 324 10.61 -24.72 -3.74
C THR A 324 10.82 -24.08 -5.12
N ALA A 325 11.14 -22.79 -5.18
CA ALA A 325 11.53 -22.12 -6.43
C ALA A 325 12.84 -22.67 -7.01
N GLN A 326 13.81 -23.02 -6.15
CA GLN A 326 15.04 -23.68 -6.57
C GLN A 326 14.78 -25.07 -7.17
N ALA A 327 13.91 -25.88 -6.56
CA ALA A 327 13.51 -27.18 -7.09
C ALA A 327 12.93 -27.06 -8.50
N LEU A 328 11.98 -26.13 -8.69
CA LEU A 328 11.37 -25.85 -9.99
C LEU A 328 12.42 -25.47 -11.04
N THR A 329 13.36 -24.61 -10.66
CA THR A 329 14.43 -24.15 -11.57
C THR A 329 15.39 -25.28 -11.93
N PHE A 330 15.76 -26.12 -10.96
CA PHE A 330 16.64 -27.26 -11.22
C PHE A 330 15.96 -28.33 -12.07
N LEU A 331 14.65 -28.52 -11.93
CA LEU A 331 13.86 -29.41 -12.80
C LEU A 331 13.79 -28.86 -14.22
N GLN A 332 13.42 -27.57 -14.39
CA GLN A 332 13.35 -26.91 -15.70
C GLN A 332 14.67 -26.96 -16.46
N GLU A 333 15.77 -26.79 -15.72
CA GLU A 333 17.11 -26.82 -16.27
C GLU A 333 17.72 -28.23 -16.27
N GLU A 334 16.94 -29.29 -16.04
CA GLU A 334 17.39 -30.69 -16.09
C GLU A 334 18.62 -30.98 -15.21
N ILE A 335 18.84 -30.19 -14.17
CA ILE A 335 19.92 -30.38 -13.18
C ILE A 335 19.56 -31.53 -12.23
N ILE A 336 18.26 -31.71 -12.01
CA ILE A 336 17.66 -32.81 -11.27
C ILE A 336 16.45 -33.36 -12.03
N HIS A 337 16.07 -34.59 -11.72
CA HIS A 337 14.86 -35.27 -12.16
C HIS A 337 14.11 -35.86 -10.95
N GLU A 338 13.00 -36.57 -11.19
CA GLU A 338 12.13 -37.13 -10.14
C GLU A 338 12.90 -38.01 -9.13
N ASP A 339 13.65 -38.99 -9.64
CA ASP A 339 14.33 -39.99 -8.78
C ASP A 339 15.85 -39.82 -8.71
N TYR A 340 16.45 -39.01 -9.59
CA TYR A 340 17.89 -38.84 -9.66
C TYR A 340 18.27 -37.39 -9.99
N PRO A 341 19.46 -36.92 -9.56
CA PRO A 341 20.37 -37.58 -8.63
C PRO A 341 19.81 -37.61 -7.21
N THR A 342 20.13 -38.65 -6.44
CA THR A 342 20.01 -38.58 -4.98
C THR A 342 21.25 -37.91 -4.42
N PHE A 343 21.09 -36.96 -3.50
CA PHE A 343 22.22 -36.25 -2.89
C PHE A 343 22.51 -36.71 -1.45
N PRO A 344 23.79 -36.81 -1.07
CA PRO A 344 24.16 -37.12 0.31
C PRO A 344 23.98 -35.90 1.23
N CYS A 345 23.59 -36.16 2.47
CA CYS A 345 23.54 -35.19 3.55
C CYS A 345 24.11 -35.80 4.84
N ALA A 346 25.36 -35.48 5.16
CA ALA A 346 25.99 -35.85 6.43
C ALA A 346 25.92 -34.65 7.37
N HIS A 347 24.73 -34.34 7.88
CA HIS A 347 24.42 -33.13 8.66
C HIS A 347 24.77 -31.82 7.95
N GLY A 348 24.82 -31.82 6.62
CA GLY A 348 25.16 -30.64 5.83
C GLY A 348 25.74 -30.97 4.46
N PHE A 349 25.93 -29.91 3.69
CA PHE A 349 26.76 -29.92 2.48
C PHE A 349 28.22 -29.78 2.90
N ASN A 350 29.01 -30.83 2.64
CA ASN A 350 30.44 -30.87 2.93
C ASN A 350 31.21 -31.07 1.62
N HIS A 351 31.83 -30.03 1.07
CA HIS A 351 32.59 -30.15 -0.17
C HIS A 351 33.75 -29.16 -0.21
N LYS A 352 34.96 -29.65 -0.55
CA LYS A 352 36.19 -28.83 -0.70
C LYS A 352 36.45 -27.86 0.46
N GLY A 353 36.24 -28.30 1.70
CA GLY A 353 36.45 -27.50 2.91
C GLY A 353 35.33 -26.51 3.24
N LEU A 354 34.27 -26.44 2.44
CA LEU A 354 33.07 -25.65 2.72
C LEU A 354 32.02 -26.52 3.42
N HIS A 355 31.46 -26.01 4.52
CA HIS A 355 30.38 -26.64 5.28
C HIS A 355 29.15 -25.74 5.34
N VAL A 356 28.00 -26.24 4.88
CA VAL A 356 26.68 -25.63 5.14
C VAL A 356 25.85 -26.64 5.92
N GLY A 357 25.61 -26.34 7.20
CA GLY A 357 24.95 -27.25 8.14
C GLY A 357 23.52 -27.60 7.73
N CYS A 358 23.05 -28.77 8.16
CA CYS A 358 21.70 -29.26 8.00
C CYS A 358 21.24 -29.97 9.29
N HIS A 359 19.93 -30.03 9.51
CA HIS A 359 19.34 -30.80 10.60
C HIS A 359 19.34 -32.30 10.25
N GLY A 360 19.10 -33.16 11.25
CA GLY A 360 19.11 -34.62 11.07
C GLY A 360 17.89 -35.13 10.31
N HIS A 361 18.11 -35.97 9.31
CA HIS A 361 17.10 -36.70 8.54
C HIS A 361 17.78 -37.86 7.77
N GLY A 362 16.98 -38.75 7.15
CA GLY A 362 17.51 -39.83 6.31
C GLY A 362 18.31 -39.30 5.10
N SER A 363 19.32 -40.04 4.64
CA SER A 363 20.18 -39.68 3.51
C SER A 363 20.72 -40.96 2.84
N PRO A 364 20.97 -40.97 1.51
CA PRO A 364 20.77 -39.87 0.55
C PRO A 364 19.28 -39.63 0.23
N LEU A 365 18.96 -38.49 -0.36
CA LEU A 365 17.58 -38.08 -0.66
C LEU A 365 17.37 -37.75 -2.14
N SER A 366 16.22 -38.14 -2.69
CA SER A 366 15.63 -37.58 -3.93
C SER A 366 14.85 -36.28 -3.63
N LEU A 367 14.24 -35.66 -4.65
CA LEU A 367 13.65 -34.34 -4.53
C LEU A 367 12.50 -34.25 -3.51
N ILE A 368 11.51 -35.15 -3.61
CA ILE A 368 10.32 -35.13 -2.72
C ILE A 368 10.73 -35.17 -1.24
N PRO A 369 11.53 -36.15 -0.77
CA PRO A 369 11.93 -36.18 0.64
C PRO A 369 12.88 -35.03 0.99
N ALA A 370 13.66 -34.48 0.05
CA ALA A 370 14.46 -33.27 0.30
C ALA A 370 13.61 -32.02 0.55
N ILE A 371 12.48 -31.85 -0.15
CA ILE A 371 11.51 -30.78 0.12
C ILE A 371 10.83 -31.01 1.46
N ALA A 372 10.35 -32.24 1.70
CA ALA A 372 9.61 -32.61 2.91
C ALA A 372 10.42 -32.43 4.20
N THR A 373 11.67 -32.90 4.17
CA THR A 373 12.63 -32.72 5.27
C THR A 373 13.23 -31.33 5.28
N SER A 374 13.19 -30.54 4.20
CA SER A 374 13.91 -29.28 4.08
C SER A 374 15.45 -29.45 4.08
N CYS A 375 15.98 -30.51 3.47
CA CYS A 375 17.41 -30.79 3.42
C CYS A 375 18.21 -29.62 2.80
N ASN A 376 19.16 -29.01 3.52
CA ASN A 376 20.03 -27.96 2.96
C ASN A 376 21.00 -28.53 1.91
N SER A 377 21.58 -29.70 2.19
CA SER A 377 22.60 -30.31 1.33
C SER A 377 22.11 -30.56 -0.10
N TYR A 378 20.87 -31.03 -0.26
CA TYR A 378 20.27 -31.30 -1.57
C TYR A 378 20.29 -30.07 -2.47
N PHE A 379 19.83 -28.91 -1.96
CA PHE A 379 19.78 -27.68 -2.74
C PHE A 379 21.15 -27.07 -2.98
N CYS A 380 22.09 -27.20 -2.02
CA CYS A 380 23.49 -26.82 -2.25
C CYS A 380 24.11 -27.63 -3.40
N TRP A 381 23.90 -28.95 -3.41
CA TRP A 381 24.39 -29.80 -4.51
C TRP A 381 23.75 -29.45 -5.85
N GLY A 382 22.44 -29.17 -5.87
CA GLY A 382 21.73 -28.70 -7.07
C GLY A 382 22.34 -27.41 -7.64
N LEU A 383 22.54 -26.39 -6.80
CA LEU A 383 23.15 -25.13 -7.24
C LEU A 383 24.59 -25.33 -7.72
N TYR A 384 25.37 -26.11 -6.98
CA TYR A 384 26.76 -26.42 -7.35
C TYR A 384 26.85 -27.11 -8.71
N ARG A 385 25.94 -28.07 -8.99
CA ARG A 385 25.86 -28.74 -10.29
C ARG A 385 25.45 -27.77 -11.39
N MET A 386 24.39 -26.98 -11.19
CA MET A 386 23.94 -25.99 -12.16
C MET A 386 25.06 -25.00 -12.54
N PHE A 387 25.76 -24.44 -11.56
CA PHE A 387 26.80 -23.43 -11.81
C PHE A 387 28.11 -24.03 -12.34
N GLY A 388 28.28 -25.35 -12.19
CA GLY A 388 29.38 -26.11 -12.77
C GLY A 388 29.03 -26.78 -14.11
N ASP A 389 27.79 -26.65 -14.58
CA ASP A 389 27.33 -27.31 -15.80
C ASP A 389 27.96 -26.66 -17.04
N LYS A 390 28.49 -27.51 -17.93
CA LYS A 390 29.15 -27.08 -19.16
C LYS A 390 28.17 -26.36 -20.09
N LYS A 391 26.86 -26.62 -20.01
CA LYS A 391 25.88 -25.99 -20.91
C LYS A 391 25.83 -24.46 -20.81
N TYR A 392 26.20 -23.90 -19.66
CA TYR A 392 26.24 -22.45 -19.47
C TYR A 392 27.59 -21.82 -19.85
N GLY A 393 28.66 -22.62 -19.94
CA GLY A 393 30.02 -22.18 -20.23
C GLY A 393 30.71 -21.40 -19.09
N SER A 394 29.98 -20.66 -18.25
CA SER A 394 30.52 -19.93 -17.10
C SER A 394 29.51 -19.79 -15.95
N PRO A 395 29.96 -19.60 -14.69
CA PRO A 395 29.09 -19.28 -13.56
C PRO A 395 28.27 -17.99 -13.77
N GLN A 396 28.81 -17.02 -14.51
CA GLN A 396 28.13 -15.76 -14.84
C GLN A 396 26.91 -15.98 -15.74
N ASN A 397 27.00 -16.91 -16.69
CA ASN A 397 25.87 -17.28 -17.54
C ASN A 397 24.86 -18.11 -16.74
N ALA A 398 25.33 -19.06 -15.92
CA ALA A 398 24.47 -19.89 -15.08
C ALA A 398 23.63 -19.05 -14.10
N ILE A 399 24.23 -18.06 -13.42
CA ILE A 399 23.47 -17.16 -12.54
C ILE A 399 22.48 -16.30 -13.31
N THR A 400 22.77 -15.95 -14.56
CA THR A 400 21.85 -15.13 -15.37
C THR A 400 20.59 -15.93 -15.68
N VAL A 401 20.74 -17.18 -16.15
CA VAL A 401 19.61 -18.10 -16.38
C VAL A 401 18.85 -18.35 -15.08
N TRP A 402 19.56 -18.71 -14.01
CA TRP A 402 18.98 -18.92 -12.68
C TRP A 402 18.17 -17.71 -12.20
N LYS A 403 18.73 -16.51 -12.29
CA LYS A 403 18.07 -15.26 -11.92
C LYS A 403 16.80 -15.06 -12.73
N ASP A 404 16.85 -15.28 -14.04
CA ASP A 404 15.70 -15.04 -14.92
C ASP A 404 14.53 -15.99 -14.58
N HIS A 405 14.81 -17.24 -14.20
CA HIS A 405 13.79 -18.12 -13.61
C HIS A 405 13.25 -17.60 -12.28
N MET A 406 14.11 -17.14 -11.35
CA MET A 406 13.66 -16.57 -10.07
C MET A 406 12.76 -15.34 -10.28
N VAL A 407 13.11 -14.49 -11.24
CA VAL A 407 12.34 -13.29 -11.59
C VAL A 407 11.00 -13.66 -12.21
N SER A 408 10.96 -14.64 -13.12
CA SER A 408 9.72 -15.12 -13.73
C SER A 408 8.73 -15.67 -12.70
N GLN A 409 9.23 -16.27 -11.61
CA GLN A 409 8.44 -16.78 -10.49
C GLN A 409 8.00 -15.68 -9.50
N GLY A 410 8.34 -14.42 -9.75
CA GLY A 410 7.86 -13.26 -8.98
C GLY A 410 8.85 -12.66 -7.98
N PHE A 411 10.14 -13.06 -7.99
CA PHE A 411 11.16 -12.49 -7.10
C PHE A 411 11.98 -11.35 -7.73
N GLY A 412 12.64 -10.56 -6.88
CA GLY A 412 13.66 -9.56 -7.29
C GLY A 412 13.11 -8.27 -7.91
N TYR A 413 11.84 -8.26 -8.32
CA TYR A 413 11.10 -7.10 -8.80
C TYR A 413 9.74 -6.99 -8.10
N ARG A 414 9.15 -5.79 -8.16
CA ARG A 414 7.77 -5.57 -7.69
C ARG A 414 6.81 -6.46 -8.49
N LEU A 415 5.90 -7.13 -7.80
CA LEU A 415 4.83 -7.89 -8.43
C LEU A 415 3.85 -6.96 -9.15
N GLY A 416 3.63 -5.76 -8.59
CA GLY A 416 2.67 -4.78 -9.11
C GLY A 416 1.36 -4.74 -8.32
N THR A 417 1.42 -5.05 -7.02
CA THR A 417 0.24 -4.98 -6.15
C THR A 417 -0.33 -3.56 -6.11
N ASP A 418 -1.61 -3.43 -5.83
CA ASP A 418 -2.35 -2.17 -5.83
C ASP A 418 -2.19 -1.37 -4.53
N LEU A 419 -1.08 -1.56 -3.82
CA LEU A 419 -0.69 -0.79 -2.63
C LEU A 419 0.60 0.01 -2.87
N PRO A 420 0.71 1.22 -2.31
CA PRO A 420 1.90 2.03 -2.49
C PRO A 420 3.05 1.49 -1.64
N GLY A 421 4.27 1.59 -2.16
CA GLY A 421 5.49 1.34 -1.38
C GLY A 421 6.03 -0.09 -1.44
N GLU A 422 5.51 -0.94 -2.34
CA GLU A 422 6.04 -2.28 -2.58
C GLU A 422 7.57 -2.26 -2.79
N GLN A 423 8.28 -3.10 -2.04
CA GLN A 423 9.71 -3.30 -2.21
C GLN A 423 9.97 -4.46 -3.16
N ARG A 424 11.06 -4.34 -3.91
CA ARG A 424 11.38 -5.29 -4.99
C ARG A 424 12.04 -6.58 -4.48
N GLY A 425 12.55 -6.59 -3.26
CA GLY A 425 13.47 -7.64 -2.78
C GLY A 425 14.86 -7.54 -3.42
N LEU A 426 15.62 -8.65 -3.41
CA LEU A 426 16.93 -8.76 -4.02
C LEU A 426 17.16 -10.19 -4.52
N ILE A 427 17.36 -10.32 -5.84
CA ILE A 427 17.95 -11.50 -6.48
C ILE A 427 19.25 -11.04 -7.14
N PRO A 428 20.41 -11.62 -6.78
CA PRO A 428 21.70 -11.19 -7.30
C PRO A 428 21.83 -11.55 -8.79
N ASN A 429 22.64 -10.75 -9.50
CA ASN A 429 23.05 -11.02 -10.87
C ASN A 429 24.58 -11.19 -10.93
N ALA A 430 25.12 -11.55 -12.10
CA ALA A 430 26.57 -11.71 -12.26
C ALA A 430 27.36 -10.46 -11.84
N LYS A 431 26.92 -9.27 -12.27
CA LYS A 431 27.58 -7.99 -11.93
C LYS A 431 27.65 -7.72 -10.42
N PHE A 432 26.66 -8.19 -9.68
CA PHE A 432 26.60 -8.07 -8.22
C PHE A 432 27.82 -8.77 -7.57
N TYR A 433 28.20 -9.95 -8.07
CA TYR A 433 29.33 -10.73 -7.57
C TYR A 433 30.65 -10.40 -8.27
N ASP A 434 30.63 -9.99 -9.54
CA ASP A 434 31.83 -9.61 -10.27
C ASP A 434 32.55 -8.43 -9.62
N LYS A 435 31.81 -7.50 -9.01
CA LYS A 435 32.37 -6.33 -8.32
C LYS A 435 33.25 -6.71 -7.10
N PRO A 436 32.74 -7.44 -6.08
CA PRO A 436 33.55 -7.84 -4.93
C PRO A 436 34.60 -8.91 -5.26
N TYR A 437 34.30 -9.86 -6.16
CA TYR A 437 35.18 -10.99 -6.46
C TYR A 437 36.06 -10.79 -7.70
N ARG A 438 36.02 -9.61 -8.34
CA ARG A 438 36.77 -9.30 -9.57
C ARG A 438 36.55 -10.35 -10.67
N GLY A 439 35.30 -10.79 -10.82
CA GLY A 439 34.88 -11.86 -11.75
C GLY A 439 35.31 -13.28 -11.37
N SER A 440 36.03 -13.47 -10.26
CA SER A 440 36.58 -14.76 -9.83
C SER A 440 35.72 -15.40 -8.72
N TRP A 441 34.52 -15.86 -9.09
CA TRP A 441 33.60 -16.56 -8.19
C TRP A 441 32.93 -17.74 -8.91
N ASN A 442 32.41 -18.71 -8.14
CA ASN A 442 31.69 -19.86 -8.68
C ASN A 442 30.55 -20.30 -7.74
N GLY A 443 29.86 -21.40 -8.06
CA GLY A 443 28.74 -21.91 -7.26
C GLY A 443 29.07 -22.21 -5.78
N LEU A 444 30.34 -22.52 -5.45
CA LEU A 444 30.75 -22.68 -4.04
C LEU A 444 30.89 -21.33 -3.33
N THR A 445 31.34 -20.29 -4.03
CA THR A 445 31.46 -18.93 -3.48
C THR A 445 30.10 -18.38 -3.04
N VAL A 446 29.04 -18.69 -3.79
CA VAL A 446 27.68 -18.14 -3.58
C VAL A 446 26.70 -19.19 -3.07
N ILE A 447 27.18 -20.30 -2.50
CA ILE A 447 26.36 -21.49 -2.20
C ILE A 447 25.13 -21.18 -1.34
N SER A 448 25.19 -20.16 -0.47
CA SER A 448 24.12 -19.77 0.46
C SER A 448 22.81 -19.38 -0.23
N ILE A 449 22.87 -18.89 -1.49
CA ILE A 449 21.64 -18.54 -2.24
C ILE A 449 20.79 -19.78 -2.56
N SER A 450 21.37 -20.98 -2.55
CA SER A 450 20.64 -22.24 -2.77
C SER A 450 19.53 -22.50 -1.74
N ILE A 451 19.66 -21.93 -0.54
CA ILE A 451 18.74 -22.14 0.58
C ILE A 451 17.98 -20.87 0.97
N GLY A 452 17.97 -19.85 0.10
CA GLY A 452 17.29 -18.57 0.35
C GLY A 452 17.98 -17.71 1.43
N GLN A 453 19.30 -17.85 1.54
CA GLN A 453 20.18 -17.08 2.42
C GLN A 453 21.18 -16.25 1.60
N GLY A 454 22.12 -15.60 2.27
CA GLY A 454 23.10 -14.72 1.63
C GLY A 454 22.43 -13.42 1.18
N GLU A 455 22.48 -13.14 -0.11
CA GLU A 455 22.00 -11.87 -0.67
C GLU A 455 20.54 -11.93 -1.15
N ILE A 456 19.87 -13.07 -0.97
CA ILE A 456 18.46 -13.22 -1.33
C ILE A 456 17.58 -12.50 -0.32
N LEU A 457 16.79 -11.55 -0.80
CA LEU A 457 15.75 -10.90 -0.03
C LEU A 457 14.41 -11.00 -0.77
N ALA A 458 13.36 -11.37 -0.06
CA ALA A 458 11.99 -11.45 -0.56
C ALA A 458 11.03 -10.77 0.42
N THR A 459 9.93 -10.24 -0.10
CA THR A 459 8.82 -9.77 0.73
C THR A 459 7.89 -10.92 1.10
N PRO A 460 7.17 -10.86 2.24
CA PRO A 460 6.12 -11.83 2.56
C PRO A 460 5.08 -11.98 1.44
N LEU A 461 4.75 -10.90 0.73
CA LEU A 461 3.90 -10.95 -0.47
C LEU A 461 4.50 -11.81 -1.60
N GLN A 462 5.80 -11.67 -1.88
CA GLN A 462 6.49 -12.50 -2.88
C GLN A 462 6.52 -13.99 -2.47
N ILE A 463 6.69 -14.29 -1.18
CA ILE A 463 6.62 -15.66 -0.66
C ILE A 463 5.20 -16.23 -0.81
N ALA A 464 4.16 -15.46 -0.47
CA ALA A 464 2.77 -15.89 -0.68
C ALA A 464 2.45 -16.09 -2.16
N ASN A 465 2.94 -15.23 -3.04
CA ASN A 465 2.78 -15.34 -4.49
C ASN A 465 3.43 -16.62 -5.04
N LEU A 466 4.60 -17.02 -4.54
CA LEU A 466 5.19 -18.32 -4.88
C LEU A 466 4.27 -19.47 -4.45
N GLY A 467 3.70 -19.40 -3.24
CA GLY A 467 2.69 -20.34 -2.78
C GLY A 467 1.49 -20.44 -3.71
N ALA A 468 0.93 -19.31 -4.16
CA ALA A 468 -0.18 -19.25 -5.11
C ALA A 468 0.22 -19.82 -6.49
N THR A 469 1.42 -19.51 -6.96
CA THR A 469 1.97 -20.02 -8.23
C THR A 469 2.07 -21.55 -8.23
N ILE A 470 2.56 -22.12 -7.13
CA ILE A 470 2.67 -23.57 -6.95
C ILE A 470 1.28 -24.21 -6.82
N ALA A 471 0.39 -23.59 -6.05
CA ALA A 471 -0.99 -24.03 -5.91
C ALA A 471 -1.70 -24.15 -7.28
N ASN A 472 -1.49 -23.15 -8.16
CA ASN A 472 -2.02 -23.10 -9.52
C ASN A 472 -1.28 -23.93 -10.56
N ARG A 473 -0.19 -24.61 -10.18
CA ARG A 473 0.67 -25.39 -11.09
C ARG A 473 1.19 -24.58 -12.29
N GLY A 474 1.79 -23.42 -12.01
CA GLY A 474 2.55 -22.68 -13.03
C GLY A 474 1.94 -21.39 -13.55
N HIS A 475 1.02 -20.78 -12.80
CA HIS A 475 0.63 -19.38 -13.06
C HIS A 475 0.19 -18.67 -11.79
N PHE A 476 0.27 -17.34 -11.80
CA PHE A 476 -0.34 -16.49 -10.77
C PHE A 476 -0.97 -15.27 -11.42
N ILE A 477 -2.02 -14.75 -10.81
CA ILE A 477 -2.54 -13.41 -11.14
C ILE A 477 -1.87 -12.43 -10.19
N THR A 478 -1.55 -11.21 -10.65
CA THR A 478 -0.86 -10.23 -9.81
C THR A 478 -1.66 -10.00 -8.51
N PRO A 479 -1.06 -10.21 -7.33
CA PRO A 479 -1.79 -10.10 -6.08
C PRO A 479 -2.34 -8.68 -5.84
N HIS A 480 -3.63 -8.57 -5.57
CA HIS A 480 -4.31 -7.29 -5.44
C HIS A 480 -5.38 -7.29 -4.35
N ILE A 481 -5.64 -6.12 -3.78
CA ILE A 481 -6.56 -5.92 -2.66
C ILE A 481 -7.96 -5.59 -3.16
N VAL A 482 -8.11 -4.81 -4.23
CA VAL A 482 -9.44 -4.42 -4.74
C VAL A 482 -9.99 -5.46 -5.70
N LYS A 483 -11.09 -6.09 -5.33
CA LYS A 483 -11.83 -7.05 -6.14
C LYS A 483 -12.74 -6.38 -7.17
N GLU A 484 -13.35 -5.27 -6.80
CA GLU A 484 -14.31 -4.57 -7.66
C GLU A 484 -14.29 -3.07 -7.40
N ILE A 485 -14.49 -2.30 -8.47
CA ILE A 485 -14.72 -0.85 -8.44
C ILE A 485 -16.09 -0.61 -9.05
N GLU A 486 -16.95 0.12 -8.34
CA GLU A 486 -18.30 0.45 -8.82
C GLU A 486 -18.27 1.08 -10.23
N ASP A 487 -19.05 0.50 -11.14
CA ASP A 487 -19.15 0.89 -12.55
C ASP A 487 -17.79 1.02 -13.26
N ASN A 488 -16.81 0.16 -12.93
CA ASN A 488 -15.50 0.17 -13.56
C ASN A 488 -14.84 -1.21 -13.62
N GLU A 489 -13.96 -1.40 -14.60
CA GLU A 489 -13.13 -2.60 -14.67
C GLU A 489 -11.79 -2.41 -13.94
N LEU A 490 -11.30 -3.50 -13.34
CA LEU A 490 -9.93 -3.57 -12.85
C LEU A 490 -8.92 -3.55 -13.99
N ASP A 491 -7.69 -3.13 -13.70
CA ASP A 491 -6.59 -3.27 -14.65
C ASP A 491 -6.42 -4.75 -15.07
N SER A 492 -6.09 -4.96 -16.35
CA SER A 492 -5.76 -6.25 -16.92
C SER A 492 -4.71 -7.04 -16.13
N ILE A 493 -3.76 -6.38 -15.45
CA ILE A 493 -2.72 -7.06 -14.65
C ILE A 493 -3.30 -7.83 -13.45
N TYR A 494 -4.50 -7.44 -12.98
CA TYR A 494 -5.24 -8.04 -11.87
C TYR A 494 -6.26 -9.08 -12.34
N ARG A 495 -6.35 -9.33 -13.65
CA ARG A 495 -7.28 -10.28 -14.27
C ARG A 495 -6.58 -11.38 -15.05
N ASN A 496 -5.45 -11.05 -15.66
CA ASN A 496 -4.74 -11.94 -16.57
C ASN A 496 -3.69 -12.78 -15.84
N PRO A 497 -3.68 -14.12 -16.04
CA PRO A 497 -2.62 -14.98 -15.53
C PRO A 497 -1.24 -14.62 -16.08
N ARG A 498 -0.23 -14.69 -15.21
CA ARG A 498 1.19 -14.58 -15.54
C ARG A 498 1.83 -15.95 -15.37
N TYR A 499 2.54 -16.39 -16.40
CA TYR A 499 3.18 -17.70 -16.46
C TYR A 499 4.69 -17.53 -16.23
N PRO A 500 5.25 -18.13 -15.17
CA PRO A 500 6.70 -18.28 -15.03
C PRO A 500 7.29 -19.10 -16.18
N THR A 501 8.62 -19.08 -16.31
CA THR A 501 9.34 -19.86 -17.34
C THR A 501 9.51 -21.34 -16.96
N ILE A 502 8.65 -21.86 -16.08
CA ILE A 502 8.71 -23.23 -15.58
C ILE A 502 7.52 -24.01 -16.13
N ASP A 503 7.78 -25.18 -16.69
CA ASP A 503 6.77 -26.06 -17.23
C ASP A 503 5.87 -26.64 -16.13
N ARG A 504 4.59 -26.73 -16.45
CA ARG A 504 3.52 -27.11 -15.50
C ARG A 504 3.78 -28.45 -14.81
N GLU A 505 4.36 -29.41 -15.51
CA GLU A 505 4.60 -30.77 -14.99
C GLU A 505 5.51 -30.80 -13.76
N TYR A 506 6.48 -29.89 -13.66
CA TYR A 506 7.43 -29.84 -12.56
C TYR A 506 6.80 -29.39 -11.23
N TYR A 507 5.67 -28.68 -11.28
CA TYR A 507 4.97 -28.24 -10.09
C TYR A 507 4.39 -29.41 -9.28
N GLU A 508 3.95 -30.50 -9.92
CA GLU A 508 3.39 -31.65 -9.21
C GLU A 508 4.40 -32.28 -8.25
N MET A 509 5.67 -32.32 -8.64
CA MET A 509 6.75 -32.85 -7.80
C MET A 509 6.98 -32.00 -6.57
N VAL A 510 6.95 -30.68 -6.74
CA VAL A 510 7.08 -29.74 -5.62
C VAL A 510 5.88 -29.82 -4.69
N VAL A 511 4.67 -29.97 -5.24
CA VAL A 511 3.45 -30.13 -4.45
C VAL A 511 3.49 -31.42 -3.64
N LYS A 512 3.85 -32.56 -4.25
CA LYS A 512 4.05 -33.83 -3.52
C LYS A 512 5.05 -33.67 -2.38
N GLY A 513 6.16 -32.96 -2.61
CA GLY A 513 7.15 -32.65 -1.56
C GLY A 513 6.58 -31.77 -0.43
N MET A 514 5.78 -30.76 -0.77
CA MET A 514 5.10 -29.90 0.21
C MET A 514 3.99 -30.64 0.98
N ARG A 515 3.32 -31.60 0.35
CA ARG A 515 2.33 -32.47 0.99
C ARG A 515 3.01 -33.43 1.97
N ALA A 516 4.11 -34.04 1.54
CA ALA A 516 4.93 -34.92 2.38
C ALA A 516 5.48 -34.23 3.63
N ALA A 517 5.77 -32.92 3.54
CA ALA A 517 6.15 -32.12 4.70
C ALA A 517 5.06 -32.06 5.80
N VAL A 518 3.79 -32.24 5.42
CA VAL A 518 2.63 -32.19 6.32
C VAL A 518 2.27 -33.57 6.83
N ASP A 519 2.12 -34.56 5.95
CA ASP A 519 1.65 -35.91 6.32
C ASP A 519 2.75 -36.86 6.81
N GLY A 520 4.03 -36.54 6.58
CA GLY A 520 5.15 -37.34 7.03
C GLY A 520 5.40 -38.61 6.23
N SER A 521 4.80 -38.76 5.05
CA SER A 521 4.93 -39.92 4.15
C SER A 521 6.39 -40.26 3.80
N THR A 522 7.31 -39.30 3.89
CA THR A 522 8.75 -39.51 3.65
C THR A 522 9.58 -39.66 4.94
N GLY A 523 8.93 -39.97 6.08
CA GLY A 523 9.60 -40.15 7.37
C GLY A 523 9.97 -38.86 8.12
N SER A 524 9.53 -37.69 7.63
CA SER A 524 9.69 -36.40 8.30
C SER A 524 8.51 -35.49 7.99
N ALA A 525 8.02 -34.77 9.00
CA ALA A 525 6.82 -33.96 8.91
C ALA A 525 7.06 -32.55 9.48
N THR A 526 7.86 -31.74 8.78
CA THR A 526 8.23 -30.39 9.25
C THR A 526 7.02 -29.45 9.40
N CYS A 527 5.92 -29.75 8.74
CA CYS A 527 4.64 -29.04 8.79
C CYS A 527 3.51 -29.87 9.43
N ARG A 528 3.81 -30.89 10.24
CA ARG A 528 2.81 -31.80 10.85
C ARG A 528 1.64 -31.09 11.53
N MET A 529 1.93 -29.96 12.19
CA MET A 529 0.90 -29.17 12.88
C MET A 529 -0.19 -28.67 11.94
N ALA A 530 0.09 -28.45 10.66
CA ALA A 530 -0.93 -28.03 9.70
C ALA A 530 -1.99 -29.12 9.50
N GLY A 531 -1.58 -30.38 9.33
CA GLY A 531 -2.51 -31.51 9.21
C GLY A 531 -3.27 -31.81 10.50
N ALA A 532 -2.67 -31.52 11.66
CA ALA A 532 -3.34 -31.66 12.95
C ALA A 532 -4.41 -30.58 13.19
N ILE A 533 -4.18 -29.35 12.73
CA ILE A 533 -5.09 -28.21 12.88
C ILE A 533 -6.24 -28.27 11.86
N LEU A 534 -5.99 -28.85 10.69
CA LEU A 534 -6.93 -28.98 9.56
C LEU A 534 -7.19 -30.47 9.24
N PRO A 535 -7.83 -31.23 10.14
CA PRO A 535 -8.12 -32.63 9.88
C PRO A 535 -9.06 -32.77 8.67
N GLY A 536 -8.72 -33.68 7.75
CA GLY A 536 -9.52 -33.94 6.54
C GLY A 536 -9.27 -32.97 5.37
N VAL A 537 -8.44 -31.93 5.55
CA VAL A 537 -8.02 -31.04 4.46
C VAL A 537 -6.59 -31.40 4.04
N GLU A 538 -6.38 -31.59 2.74
CA GLU A 538 -5.06 -31.88 2.20
C GLU A 538 -4.20 -30.62 2.12
N VAL A 539 -3.59 -30.24 3.24
CA VAL A 539 -2.69 -29.08 3.28
C VAL A 539 -1.35 -29.43 2.65
N CYS A 540 -0.80 -28.48 1.87
CA CYS A 540 0.57 -28.48 1.37
C CYS A 540 1.35 -27.36 2.04
N GLY A 541 2.57 -27.63 2.51
CA GLY A 541 3.32 -26.65 3.27
C GLY A 541 4.84 -26.76 3.15
N LYS A 542 5.51 -25.66 3.44
CA LYS A 542 6.97 -25.59 3.55
C LYS A 542 7.34 -24.65 4.69
N THR A 543 8.08 -25.18 5.67
CA THR A 543 8.74 -24.35 6.69
C THR A 543 9.92 -23.58 6.11
N GLY A 544 10.12 -22.37 6.61
CA GLY A 544 11.33 -21.58 6.47
C GLY A 544 11.88 -21.25 7.86
N THR A 545 13.20 -21.35 7.96
CA THR A 545 13.98 -20.80 9.08
C THR A 545 15.01 -19.89 8.45
N ALA A 546 14.96 -18.60 8.76
CA ALA A 546 15.92 -17.64 8.25
C ALA A 546 16.88 -17.20 9.35
N GLN A 547 18.17 -17.47 9.17
CA GLN A 547 19.20 -17.13 10.15
C GLN A 547 19.27 -15.62 10.35
N ASN A 548 19.35 -15.20 11.61
CA ASN A 548 19.52 -13.81 12.01
C ASN A 548 20.69 -13.72 13.01
N ARG A 549 21.19 -12.51 13.30
CA ARG A 549 22.17 -12.27 14.38
C ARG A 549 21.64 -12.72 15.76
N GLY A 550 20.32 -12.73 15.91
CA GLY A 550 19.59 -13.25 17.07
C GLY A 550 18.96 -14.62 16.83
N LYS A 551 17.74 -14.82 17.33
CA LYS A 551 16.93 -15.99 16.96
C LYS A 551 16.53 -15.92 15.48
N ASP A 552 16.50 -17.09 14.85
CA ASP A 552 16.03 -17.22 13.47
C ASP A 552 14.58 -16.72 13.31
N HIS A 553 14.21 -16.34 12.10
CA HIS A 553 12.84 -16.00 11.75
C HIS A 553 12.02 -17.26 11.47
N SER A 554 10.82 -17.32 12.02
CA SER A 554 9.86 -18.42 11.84
C SER A 554 9.00 -18.12 10.61
N VAL A 555 9.22 -18.87 9.54
CA VAL A 555 8.54 -18.65 8.25
C VAL A 555 7.74 -19.89 7.85
N PHE A 556 6.59 -19.68 7.24
CA PHE A 556 5.79 -20.72 6.63
C PHE A 556 5.22 -20.23 5.31
N MET A 557 5.20 -21.10 4.32
CA MET A 557 4.48 -20.93 3.06
C MET A 557 3.65 -22.19 2.84
N GLY A 558 2.36 -22.05 2.55
CA GLY A 558 1.50 -23.20 2.30
C GLY A 558 0.24 -22.83 1.53
N PHE A 559 -0.50 -23.84 1.10
CA PHE A 559 -1.79 -23.68 0.47
C PHE A 559 -2.69 -24.87 0.79
N ALA A 560 -4.00 -24.64 0.68
CA ALA A 560 -5.00 -25.65 0.91
C ALA A 560 -6.31 -25.37 0.12
N PRO A 561 -7.06 -26.43 -0.23
CA PRO A 561 -6.62 -27.83 -0.29
C PRO A 561 -5.55 -28.06 -1.38
N MET A 562 -4.93 -29.24 -1.40
CA MET A 562 -3.88 -29.62 -2.37
C MET A 562 -4.41 -29.54 -3.81
N ASP A 563 -5.62 -30.06 -3.99
CA ASP A 563 -6.40 -29.99 -5.22
C ASP A 563 -7.47 -28.90 -5.08
N ASN A 564 -7.70 -28.13 -6.16
CA ASN A 564 -8.60 -26.99 -6.17
C ASN A 564 -8.33 -25.98 -5.02
N PRO A 565 -7.09 -25.45 -4.93
CA PRO A 565 -6.65 -24.64 -3.80
C PRO A 565 -7.47 -23.36 -3.68
N LYS A 566 -7.88 -23.03 -2.45
CA LYS A 566 -8.72 -21.85 -2.14
C LYS A 566 -7.94 -20.74 -1.46
N ILE A 567 -6.83 -21.07 -0.82
CA ILE A 567 -5.99 -20.13 -0.09
C ILE A 567 -4.53 -20.57 -0.20
N ALA A 568 -3.65 -19.62 -0.54
CA ALA A 568 -2.21 -19.71 -0.39
C ALA A 568 -1.76 -18.65 0.61
N ILE A 569 -0.95 -19.02 1.59
CA ILE A 569 -0.58 -18.17 2.72
C ILE A 569 0.93 -18.19 2.96
N ALA A 570 1.48 -17.02 3.28
CA ALA A 570 2.81 -16.89 3.87
C ALA A 570 2.72 -16.23 5.24
N VAL A 571 3.39 -16.80 6.23
CA VAL A 571 3.52 -16.27 7.58
C VAL A 571 5.00 -16.05 7.86
N TYR A 572 5.34 -14.85 8.32
CA TYR A 572 6.70 -14.46 8.66
C TYR A 572 6.72 -13.86 10.06
N VAL A 573 7.37 -14.50 11.02
CA VAL A 573 7.53 -14.01 12.40
C VAL A 573 9.01 -13.78 12.68
N GLU A 574 9.36 -12.51 12.90
CA GLU A 574 10.73 -12.13 13.23
C GLU A 574 11.14 -12.74 14.59
N ASN A 575 12.38 -13.22 14.70
CA ASN A 575 12.95 -13.88 15.87
C ASN A 575 12.08 -14.99 16.51
N GLY A 576 11.19 -15.60 15.72
CA GLY A 576 10.27 -16.66 16.15
C GLY A 576 10.91 -18.04 16.31
N GLY A 577 12.18 -18.21 15.95
CA GLY A 577 12.87 -19.49 15.91
C GLY A 577 12.45 -20.32 14.69
N PHE A 578 12.17 -21.60 14.90
CA PHE A 578 11.84 -22.51 13.80
C PHE A 578 10.48 -22.19 13.16
N GLY A 579 10.36 -22.38 11.84
CA GLY A 579 9.10 -22.22 11.10
C GLY A 579 7.92 -23.03 11.67
N ALA A 580 8.20 -24.19 12.27
CA ALA A 580 7.19 -25.04 12.90
C ALA A 580 6.61 -24.47 14.20
N THR A 581 7.28 -23.49 14.83
CA THR A 581 6.88 -22.95 16.14
C THR A 581 5.75 -21.92 16.02
N TYR A 582 5.84 -20.98 15.07
CA TYR A 582 4.84 -19.94 14.86
C TYR A 582 4.26 -19.94 13.45
N GLY A 583 5.10 -20.02 12.43
CA GLY A 583 4.67 -19.97 11.03
C GLY A 583 3.59 -21.00 10.69
N VAL A 584 3.88 -22.29 10.91
CA VAL A 584 2.97 -23.40 10.57
C VAL A 584 1.65 -23.32 11.35
N PRO A 585 1.63 -23.18 12.70
CA PRO A 585 0.36 -23.13 13.43
C PRO A 585 -0.51 -21.92 13.07
N ILE A 586 0.10 -20.74 12.92
CA ILE A 586 -0.64 -19.52 12.53
C ILE A 586 -1.24 -19.68 11.13
N GLY A 587 -0.43 -20.14 10.17
CA GLY A 587 -0.90 -20.34 8.80
C GLY A 587 -2.04 -21.37 8.72
N ALA A 588 -1.92 -22.45 9.50
CA ALA A 588 -2.95 -23.49 9.56
C ALA A 588 -4.26 -23.00 10.18
N MET A 589 -4.22 -22.24 11.29
CA MET A 589 -5.44 -21.67 11.89
C MET A 589 -6.13 -20.68 10.93
N MET A 590 -5.35 -19.88 10.19
CA MET A 590 -5.94 -18.98 9.21
C MET A 590 -6.56 -19.70 8.01
N MET A 591 -5.93 -20.77 7.53
CA MET A 591 -6.53 -21.65 6.52
C MET A 591 -7.79 -22.34 7.06
N ASP A 592 -7.82 -22.75 8.33
CA ASP A 592 -9.01 -23.34 8.99
C ASP A 592 -10.18 -22.37 9.03
N GLN A 593 -9.95 -21.15 9.53
CA GLN A 593 -11.00 -20.14 9.58
C GLN A 593 -11.53 -19.80 8.18
N TYR A 594 -10.64 -19.66 7.19
CA TYR A 594 -11.06 -19.32 5.83
C TYR A 594 -11.88 -20.43 5.17
N LEU A 595 -11.45 -21.69 5.29
CA LEU A 595 -12.13 -22.82 4.63
C LEU A 595 -13.45 -23.20 5.31
N HIS A 596 -13.55 -23.03 6.63
CA HIS A 596 -14.74 -23.41 7.40
C HIS A 596 -15.61 -22.22 7.84
N GLY A 597 -15.18 -20.99 7.58
CA GLY A 597 -15.84 -19.75 7.98
C GLY A 597 -15.68 -19.36 9.46
N LYS A 598 -15.12 -20.26 10.28
CA LYS A 598 -14.82 -20.04 11.71
C LYS A 598 -13.77 -21.04 12.17
N LEU A 599 -13.06 -20.71 13.24
CA LEU A 599 -12.19 -21.68 13.92
C LEU A 599 -13.00 -22.76 14.62
N SER A 600 -12.46 -23.99 14.64
CA SER A 600 -12.95 -25.02 15.55
C SER A 600 -12.76 -24.60 17.02
N PRO A 601 -13.54 -25.11 18.00
CA PRO A 601 -13.35 -24.77 19.41
C PRO A 601 -11.92 -25.05 19.91
N GLU A 602 -11.30 -26.11 19.42
CA GLU A 602 -9.93 -26.49 19.77
C GLU A 602 -8.89 -25.52 19.17
N ASN A 603 -9.13 -25.07 17.93
CA ASN A 603 -8.29 -24.07 17.28
C ASN A 603 -8.49 -22.66 17.86
N GLU A 604 -9.67 -22.34 18.39
CA GLU A 604 -9.92 -21.07 19.07
C GLU A 604 -9.12 -20.99 20.38
N ILE A 605 -9.09 -22.06 21.20
CA ILE A 605 -8.23 -22.16 22.38
C ILE A 605 -6.76 -21.98 21.99
N ARG A 606 -6.33 -22.65 20.92
CA ARG A 606 -4.96 -22.52 20.39
C ARG A 606 -4.67 -21.09 19.91
N ALA A 607 -5.63 -20.42 19.26
CA ALA A 607 -5.48 -19.05 18.82
C ALA A 607 -5.32 -18.10 20.02
N GLU A 608 -6.09 -18.29 21.09
CA GLU A 608 -5.96 -17.53 22.34
C GLU A 608 -4.57 -17.73 22.97
N GLU A 609 -4.10 -18.98 23.08
CA GLU A 609 -2.75 -19.27 23.56
C GLU A 609 -1.68 -18.55 22.75
N PHE A 610 -1.76 -18.62 21.41
CA PHE A 610 -0.78 -18.01 20.52
C PHE A 610 -0.81 -16.48 20.58
N SER A 611 -1.99 -15.88 20.77
CA SER A 611 -2.15 -14.42 20.90
C SER A 611 -1.49 -13.89 22.17
N ASN A 612 -1.54 -14.68 23.25
CA ASN A 612 -0.93 -14.35 24.54
C ASN A 612 0.59 -14.64 24.59
N ARG A 613 1.16 -15.38 23.63
CA ARG A 613 2.61 -15.62 23.57
C ARG A 613 3.39 -14.37 23.19
N VAL A 614 4.32 -13.97 24.06
CA VAL A 614 5.21 -12.83 23.86
C VAL A 614 6.57 -13.29 23.35
N ILE A 615 7.07 -12.65 22.30
CA ILE A 615 8.48 -12.75 21.89
C ILE A 615 9.20 -11.50 22.42
N LEU A 616 10.26 -11.70 23.20
CA LEU A 616 11.12 -10.63 23.67
C LEU A 616 12.16 -10.30 22.60
N TYR A 617 12.08 -9.09 22.05
CA TYR A 617 13.07 -8.56 21.10
C TYR A 617 14.07 -7.72 21.90
N GLY A 618 15.33 -8.18 22.00
CA GLY A 618 16.39 -7.50 22.75
C GLY A 618 16.69 -6.09 22.23
N ASP A 619 17.44 -5.29 23.00
CA ASP A 619 17.80 -3.92 22.60
C ASP A 619 18.90 -3.85 21.53
N GLU A 620 19.74 -4.88 21.41
CA GLU A 620 20.85 -4.96 20.45
C GLU A 620 20.43 -5.39 19.02
N GLU A 621 19.16 -5.77 18.85
CA GLU A 621 18.60 -6.34 17.61
C GLU A 621 17.61 -5.39 16.91
N ARG A 622 17.62 -4.09 17.27
CA ARG A 622 16.62 -3.08 16.87
C ARG A 622 17.09 -2.07 15.84
#